data_AF-A0A7C1I4G9-F1
#
_entry.id   AF-A0A7C1I4G9-F1
#
_cell.length_a   1.000
_cell.length_b   1.000
_cell.length_c   1.000
_cell.angle_alpha   90.00
_cell.angle_beta   90.00
_cell.angle_gamma   90.00
#
_symmetry.space_group_name_H-M   'P 1'
#
loop_
_entity.id
_entity.type
_entity.pdbx_description
1 polymer ?
#
loop_
_entity_poly.entity_id
_entity_poly.type
_entity_poly.pdbx_seq_one_letter_code
_entity_poly.pdbx_strand_id
1 'polypeptide(L)'
;MKTLVLRAILLLFLATMMVCCEKNKPVRDTIDFEELILPENSFWNGSDGSGGFQSGNAMFPNTYFKDEFYEAWFGCSYSNVKNITTKDYTNQFASIAGSGAEGSENYAVLYTFDMDTITFNVPEKITNIAFCNTTWAYLVMKEGDDWGTPGMGGDDGKSQDYFKLVIGAMDEGGKDIGSGELYLADFDSTRVEKGYISNVWTNVDLSIFGYVKKLTFSFDSNIRNDFGILIPTYVCIDNIEGELQSFE
;
A
#
# COMPACT_ATOMS: atom_id res chain seq x y z
N MET A 1 -30.68 62.34 46.87
CA MET A 1 -29.32 62.06 46.34
C MET A 1 -28.85 60.66 46.75
N LYS A 2 -29.68 59.62 46.56
CA LYS A 2 -29.43 58.22 46.90
C LYS A 2 -30.31 57.32 46.03
N THR A 3 -30.14 57.32 44.70
CA THR A 3 -30.88 56.38 43.83
C THR A 3 -30.34 56.22 42.41
N LEU A 4 -29.17 56.78 42.06
CA LEU A 4 -28.69 56.74 40.66
C LEU A 4 -27.44 55.89 40.40
N VAL A 5 -26.81 55.31 41.43
CA VAL A 5 -25.51 54.60 41.24
C VAL A 5 -25.69 53.08 41.08
N LEU A 6 -26.89 52.54 41.31
CA LEU A 6 -27.12 51.08 41.35
C LEU A 6 -27.62 50.44 40.05
N ARG A 7 -27.66 51.18 38.93
CA ARG A 7 -28.10 50.63 37.63
C ARG A 7 -27.01 50.56 36.56
N ALA A 8 -25.78 50.99 36.88
CA ALA A 8 -24.66 50.97 35.92
C ALA A 8 -23.71 49.76 36.11
N ILE A 9 -23.92 48.91 37.13
CA ILE A 9 -23.02 47.78 37.42
C ILE A 9 -23.60 46.43 36.94
N LEU A 10 -24.84 46.41 36.43
CA LEU A 10 -25.50 45.17 35.97
C LEU A 10 -25.49 44.97 34.45
N LEU A 11 -24.46 45.48 33.75
CA LEU A 11 -24.34 45.37 32.28
C LEU A 11 -22.93 45.00 31.80
N LEU A 12 -22.05 44.53 32.69
CA LEU A 12 -20.67 44.17 32.33
C LEU A 12 -20.27 42.75 32.78
N PHE A 13 -21.19 41.78 32.64
CA PHE A 13 -20.90 40.36 32.84
C PHE A 13 -21.60 39.47 31.81
N LEU A 14 -21.63 39.93 30.56
CA LEU A 14 -21.77 39.02 29.42
C LEU A 14 -20.49 39.13 28.59
N ALA A 15 -19.36 38.81 29.22
CA ALA A 15 -18.20 38.36 28.47
C ALA A 15 -18.67 37.08 27.78
N THR A 16 -19.05 37.24 26.52
CA THR A 16 -19.24 36.17 25.56
C THR A 16 -18.16 35.14 25.78
N MET A 17 -18.51 33.98 26.33
CA MET A 17 -17.78 32.76 26.03
C MET A 17 -17.95 32.55 24.54
N MET A 18 -17.11 33.24 23.77
CA MET A 18 -16.74 32.83 22.44
C MET A 18 -15.96 31.54 22.68
N VAL A 19 -16.70 30.45 22.90
CA VAL A 19 -16.19 29.12 22.65
C VAL A 19 -15.88 29.18 21.16
N CYS A 20 -14.66 29.57 20.82
CA CYS A 20 -14.09 29.27 19.53
C CYS A 20 -14.24 27.75 19.44
N CYS A 21 -15.25 27.33 18.69
CA CYS A 21 -15.34 25.99 18.19
C CYS A 21 -14.14 25.87 17.23
N GLU A 22 -12.95 25.65 17.77
CA GLU A 22 -11.85 25.07 17.01
C GLU A 22 -12.42 23.75 16.52
N LYS A 23 -12.90 23.73 15.27
CA LYS A 23 -13.15 22.47 14.59
C LYS A 23 -11.85 21.69 14.73
N ASN A 24 -11.87 20.60 15.49
CA ASN A 24 -10.73 19.71 15.62
C ASN A 24 -10.25 19.42 14.19
N LYS A 25 -9.05 19.86 13.86
CA LYS A 25 -8.47 19.55 12.56
C LYS A 25 -8.30 18.03 12.50
N PRO A 26 -8.63 17.39 11.36
CA PRO A 26 -8.39 15.97 11.22
C PRO A 26 -6.90 15.69 11.48
N VAL A 27 -6.62 14.70 12.32
CA VAL A 27 -5.26 14.20 12.52
C VAL A 27 -4.92 13.38 11.27
N ARG A 28 -3.73 13.60 10.72
CA ARG A 28 -3.26 12.89 9.53
C ARG A 28 -2.10 11.99 9.88
N ASP A 29 -1.99 10.88 9.15
CA ASP A 29 -0.86 9.98 9.20
C ASP A 29 -0.20 9.89 7.82
N THR A 30 1.10 9.61 7.84
CA THR A 30 1.92 9.36 6.66
C THR A 30 2.85 8.20 6.99
N ILE A 31 2.72 7.12 6.23
CA ILE A 31 3.51 5.90 6.37
C ILE A 31 4.41 5.81 5.13
N ASP A 32 5.66 6.26 5.31
CA ASP A 32 6.72 6.30 4.30
C ASP A 32 7.89 5.34 4.62
N PHE A 33 7.81 4.63 5.75
CA PHE A 33 8.78 3.63 6.19
C PHE A 33 10.19 4.15 6.49
N GLU A 34 10.42 5.47 6.48
CA GLU A 34 11.74 6.07 6.66
C GLU A 34 12.23 5.97 8.12
N GLU A 35 11.33 5.71 9.08
CA GLU A 35 11.70 5.42 10.46
C GLU A 35 12.32 4.03 10.65
N LEU A 36 12.21 3.14 9.66
CA LEU A 36 12.74 1.79 9.70
C LEU A 36 14.20 1.76 9.25
N ILE A 37 15.11 1.37 10.15
CA ILE A 37 16.55 1.45 9.87
C ILE A 37 17.00 0.22 9.08
N LEU A 38 17.52 0.45 7.86
CA LEU A 38 18.15 -0.56 7.03
C LEU A 38 19.57 -0.14 6.59
N PRO A 39 20.52 -1.08 6.49
CA PRO A 39 21.69 -0.90 5.66
C PRO A 39 21.32 -0.59 4.20
N GLU A 40 22.23 0.04 3.45
CA GLU A 40 22.02 0.28 2.02
C GLU A 40 21.87 -1.04 1.24
N ASN A 41 20.93 -1.08 0.28
CA ASN A 41 20.62 -2.23 -0.57
C ASN A 41 20.33 -3.51 0.24
N SER A 42 19.48 -3.38 1.26
CA SER A 42 19.06 -4.46 2.12
C SER A 42 17.53 -4.48 2.31
N PHE A 43 17.07 -5.44 3.09
CA PHE A 43 15.67 -5.65 3.39
C PHE A 43 15.53 -6.32 4.74
N TRP A 44 14.35 -6.17 5.31
CA TRP A 44 13.86 -6.99 6.41
C TRP A 44 12.72 -7.86 5.90
N ASN A 45 12.77 -9.16 6.16
CA ASN A 45 11.80 -10.15 5.67
C ASN A 45 11.17 -10.98 6.79
N GLY A 46 11.29 -10.55 8.05
CA GLY A 46 10.78 -11.30 9.21
C GLY A 46 11.63 -12.48 9.67
N SER A 47 12.84 -12.64 9.16
CA SER A 47 13.79 -13.68 9.61
C SER A 47 14.17 -13.60 11.10
N ASP A 48 13.87 -12.48 11.76
CA ASP A 48 14.01 -12.34 13.22
C ASP A 48 12.86 -12.98 14.03
N GLY A 49 11.80 -13.45 13.37
CA GLY A 49 10.65 -14.11 13.99
C GLY A 49 9.68 -13.17 14.71
N SER A 50 9.74 -11.85 14.47
CA SER A 50 8.83 -10.87 15.12
C SER A 50 7.38 -10.94 14.61
N GLY A 51 7.15 -11.55 13.44
CA GLY A 51 5.81 -11.78 12.89
C GLY A 51 5.18 -10.58 12.17
N GLY A 52 5.92 -9.49 12.03
CA GLY A 52 5.45 -8.26 11.38
C GLY A 52 6.20 -7.03 11.90
N PHE A 53 5.89 -5.88 11.32
CA PHE A 53 6.42 -4.59 11.74
C PHE A 53 5.31 -3.54 11.76
N GLN A 54 5.54 -2.50 12.56
CA GLN A 54 4.66 -1.34 12.63
C GLN A 54 5.36 -0.15 11.98
N SER A 55 4.60 0.61 11.19
CA SER A 55 5.01 1.91 10.66
C SER A 55 3.79 2.84 10.70
N GLY A 56 3.96 4.02 11.26
CA GLY A 56 2.86 4.95 11.58
C GLY A 56 1.65 4.27 12.26
N ASN A 57 0.47 4.50 11.71
CA ASN A 57 -0.81 3.96 12.17
C ASN A 57 -1.07 2.51 11.71
N ALA A 58 -0.19 1.85 10.95
CA ALA A 58 -0.47 0.52 10.41
C ALA A 58 0.46 -0.59 10.92
N MET A 59 -0.10 -1.80 11.02
CA MET A 59 0.59 -3.05 11.29
C MET A 59 0.67 -3.87 10.01
N PHE A 60 1.89 -4.25 9.67
CA PHE A 60 2.26 -5.02 8.47
C PHE A 60 2.67 -6.43 8.91
N PRO A 61 1.83 -7.46 8.70
CA PRO A 61 2.15 -8.81 9.14
C PRO A 61 3.25 -9.41 8.27
N ASN A 62 4.04 -10.31 8.86
CA ASN A 62 5.00 -11.12 8.12
C ASN A 62 4.99 -12.54 8.70
N THR A 63 4.97 -13.54 7.84
CA THR A 63 5.29 -14.91 8.25
C THR A 63 6.57 -15.33 7.57
N TYR A 64 7.59 -15.62 8.36
CA TYR A 64 8.84 -16.19 7.90
C TYR A 64 8.92 -17.67 8.28
N PHE A 65 9.33 -18.49 7.32
CA PHE A 65 9.56 -19.92 7.49
C PHE A 65 10.99 -20.25 7.07
N LYS A 66 11.67 -21.04 7.89
CA LYS A 66 12.98 -21.59 7.58
C LYS A 66 13.12 -23.01 8.12
N ASP A 67 13.53 -23.93 7.26
CA ASP A 67 13.99 -25.25 7.65
C ASP A 67 15.41 -25.55 7.10
N GLU A 68 15.81 -26.82 7.10
CA GLU A 68 17.14 -27.24 6.62
C GLU A 68 17.33 -27.09 5.10
N PHE A 69 16.25 -26.98 4.32
CA PHE A 69 16.27 -27.04 2.86
C PHE A 69 15.73 -25.78 2.18
N TYR A 70 14.83 -25.04 2.83
CA TYR A 70 14.19 -23.87 2.25
C TYR A 70 13.93 -22.74 3.25
N GLU A 71 13.99 -21.52 2.72
CA GLU A 71 13.58 -20.29 3.40
C GLU A 71 12.48 -19.65 2.56
N ALA A 72 11.40 -19.23 3.21
CA ALA A 72 10.27 -18.59 2.57
C ALA A 72 9.67 -17.54 3.50
N TRP A 73 8.98 -16.57 2.92
CA TRP A 73 8.20 -15.59 3.67
C TRP A 73 6.90 -15.30 2.92
N PHE A 74 5.93 -14.69 3.58
CA PHE A 74 4.74 -14.06 2.98
C PHE A 74 4.21 -12.97 3.91
N GLY A 75 3.30 -12.13 3.40
CA GLY A 75 2.89 -10.89 4.04
C GLY A 75 3.74 -9.72 3.57
N CYS A 76 4.26 -8.93 4.50
CA CYS A 76 4.97 -7.68 4.22
C CYS A 76 6.44 -7.75 4.64
N SER A 77 7.28 -7.09 3.86
CA SER A 77 8.70 -6.81 4.08
C SER A 77 8.90 -5.30 3.93
N TYR A 78 10.01 -4.74 4.42
CA TYR A 78 10.46 -3.41 4.03
C TYR A 78 11.88 -3.49 3.45
N SER A 79 12.17 -2.64 2.46
CA SER A 79 13.38 -2.74 1.64
C SER A 79 13.83 -1.39 1.10
N ASN A 80 15.13 -1.28 0.80
CA ASN A 80 15.74 -0.20 0.02
C ASN A 80 16.61 -0.75 -1.14
N VAL A 81 16.29 -1.94 -1.66
CA VAL A 81 17.05 -2.59 -2.75
C VAL A 81 16.79 -1.92 -4.09
N LYS A 82 17.86 -1.49 -4.78
CA LYS A 82 17.77 -0.69 -6.02
C LYS A 82 17.98 -1.48 -7.32
N ASN A 83 18.02 -2.82 -7.25
CA ASN A 83 18.37 -3.67 -8.40
C ASN A 83 17.20 -3.80 -9.38
N ILE A 84 17.27 -3.09 -10.51
CA ILE A 84 16.24 -3.07 -11.56
C ILE A 84 16.46 -4.08 -12.71
N THR A 85 17.44 -4.97 -12.60
CA THR A 85 17.89 -5.79 -13.75
C THR A 85 17.79 -7.30 -13.56
N THR A 86 17.70 -7.80 -12.34
CA THR A 86 17.75 -9.25 -12.07
C THR A 86 16.35 -9.88 -12.15
N LYS A 87 16.15 -10.83 -13.08
CA LYS A 87 14.88 -11.51 -13.36
C LYS A 87 14.78 -12.86 -12.65
N ASP A 88 14.89 -12.88 -11.34
CA ASP A 88 14.65 -14.09 -10.55
C ASP A 88 14.22 -13.76 -9.11
N TYR A 89 13.87 -14.80 -8.37
CA TYR A 89 13.36 -14.71 -7.00
C TYR A 89 14.36 -14.07 -6.01
N THR A 90 15.65 -14.01 -6.33
CA THR A 90 16.63 -13.33 -5.46
C THR A 90 16.44 -11.82 -5.46
N ASN A 91 15.71 -11.29 -6.44
CA ASN A 91 15.42 -9.86 -6.60
C ASN A 91 13.97 -9.48 -6.23
N GLN A 92 13.33 -10.28 -5.37
CA GLN A 92 11.95 -10.10 -4.94
C GLN A 92 11.69 -8.84 -4.08
N PHE A 93 12.74 -8.17 -3.58
CA PHE A 93 12.63 -7.00 -2.70
C PHE A 93 12.86 -5.65 -3.41
N ALA A 94 13.25 -5.65 -4.68
CA ALA A 94 13.55 -4.43 -5.42
C ALA A 94 12.29 -3.84 -6.07
N SER A 95 12.05 -2.54 -5.95
CA SER A 95 11.09 -1.84 -6.82
C SER A 95 11.68 -1.68 -8.22
N ILE A 96 10.87 -1.81 -9.27
CA ILE A 96 11.37 -1.56 -10.65
C ILE A 96 11.71 -0.08 -10.89
N ALA A 97 11.19 0.82 -10.06
CA ALA A 97 11.56 2.24 -10.07
C ALA A 97 13.01 2.47 -9.57
N GLY A 98 13.61 1.51 -8.86
CA GLY A 98 14.96 1.62 -8.31
C GLY A 98 15.07 2.46 -7.02
N SER A 99 13.94 2.88 -6.46
CA SER A 99 13.80 3.61 -5.21
C SER A 99 12.37 3.46 -4.65
N GLY A 100 12.14 3.97 -3.43
CA GLY A 100 10.79 4.22 -2.94
C GLY A 100 10.08 5.35 -3.71
N ALA A 101 8.82 5.60 -3.37
CA ALA A 101 8.00 6.62 -4.01
C ALA A 101 8.59 8.01 -3.76
N GLU A 102 8.49 8.88 -4.77
CA GLU A 102 9.08 10.23 -4.73
C GLU A 102 10.60 10.26 -4.45
N GLY A 103 11.28 9.12 -4.56
CA GLY A 103 12.71 8.99 -4.29
C GLY A 103 13.07 8.73 -2.83
N SER A 104 12.10 8.31 -1.99
CA SER A 104 12.36 7.78 -0.64
C SER A 104 13.33 6.59 -0.67
N GLU A 105 13.99 6.34 0.46
CA GLU A 105 14.97 5.26 0.56
C GLU A 105 14.28 3.92 0.76
N ASN A 106 13.32 3.87 1.68
CA ASN A 106 12.62 2.66 2.07
C ASN A 106 11.22 2.62 1.44
N TYR A 107 10.72 1.39 1.30
CA TYR A 107 9.35 1.09 0.92
C TYR A 107 8.98 -0.30 1.42
N ALA A 108 7.69 -0.60 1.50
CA ALA A 108 7.24 -1.95 1.80
C ALA A 108 7.15 -2.82 0.54
N VAL A 109 7.33 -4.13 0.70
CA VAL A 109 7.07 -5.14 -0.32
C VAL A 109 6.04 -6.11 0.24
N LEU A 110 4.91 -6.25 -0.44
CA LEU A 110 3.88 -7.21 -0.11
C LEU A 110 3.99 -8.42 -1.04
N TYR A 111 3.98 -9.61 -0.44
CA TYR A 111 3.91 -10.89 -1.12
C TYR A 111 2.74 -11.70 -0.57
N THR A 112 1.84 -12.14 -1.45
CA THR A 112 0.76 -13.03 -1.06
C THR A 112 0.48 -14.11 -2.10
N PHE A 113 0.08 -15.30 -1.66
CA PHE A 113 -0.38 -16.37 -2.54
C PHE A 113 -1.89 -16.28 -2.85
N ASP A 114 -2.67 -15.75 -1.92
CA ASP A 114 -4.13 -15.66 -2.03
C ASP A 114 -4.56 -14.27 -1.58
N MET A 115 -4.40 -13.99 -0.29
CA MET A 115 -4.72 -12.69 0.29
C MET A 115 -3.88 -12.39 1.53
N ASP A 116 -3.40 -11.16 1.64
CA ASP A 116 -2.76 -10.62 2.85
C ASP A 116 -3.47 -9.35 3.33
N THR A 117 -3.25 -8.97 4.59
CA THR A 117 -4.01 -7.89 5.24
C THR A 117 -3.10 -6.94 5.99
N ILE A 118 -3.21 -5.64 5.71
CA ILE A 118 -2.65 -4.56 6.54
C ILE A 118 -3.75 -4.06 7.47
N THR A 119 -3.44 -3.88 8.76
CA THR A 119 -4.42 -3.40 9.76
C THR A 119 -4.00 -2.07 10.34
N PHE A 120 -4.94 -1.13 10.42
CA PHE A 120 -4.72 0.19 11.01
C PHE A 120 -5.09 0.19 12.51
N ASN A 121 -4.27 0.82 13.35
CA ASN A 121 -4.48 0.94 14.79
C ASN A 121 -5.71 1.80 15.08
N VAL A 122 -5.89 2.89 14.34
CA VAL A 122 -7.10 3.71 14.29
C VAL A 122 -7.66 3.65 12.86
N PRO A 123 -8.98 3.49 12.64
CA PRO A 123 -9.53 3.54 11.30
C PRO A 123 -9.10 4.81 10.55
N GLU A 124 -8.74 4.66 9.28
CA GLU A 124 -8.12 5.72 8.50
C GLU A 124 -8.85 5.92 7.18
N LYS A 125 -9.12 7.18 6.85
CA LYS A 125 -9.62 7.56 5.54
C LYS A 125 -8.42 7.79 4.62
N ILE A 126 -8.07 6.75 3.89
CA ILE A 126 -6.85 6.66 3.08
C ILE A 126 -7.02 7.49 1.81
N THR A 127 -6.31 8.61 1.72
CA THR A 127 -6.33 9.54 0.58
C THR A 127 -5.25 9.24 -0.45
N ASN A 128 -4.21 8.50 -0.05
CA ASN A 128 -3.18 8.01 -0.97
C ASN A 128 -2.61 6.68 -0.49
N ILE A 129 -2.24 5.85 -1.46
CA ILE A 129 -1.29 4.75 -1.31
C ILE A 129 -0.57 4.61 -2.65
N ALA A 130 0.76 4.61 -2.62
CA ALA A 130 1.57 4.45 -3.81
C ALA A 130 1.91 2.97 -4.02
N PHE A 131 1.78 2.49 -5.25
CA PHE A 131 2.16 1.12 -5.62
C PHE A 131 3.15 1.09 -6.78
N CYS A 132 4.05 0.11 -6.79
CA CYS A 132 4.92 -0.18 -7.91
C CYS A 132 5.10 -1.69 -8.08
N ASN A 133 5.39 -2.14 -9.30
CA ASN A 133 5.83 -3.51 -9.50
C ASN A 133 7.17 -3.77 -8.81
N THR A 134 7.34 -4.96 -8.25
CA THR A 134 8.71 -5.44 -7.97
C THR A 134 9.47 -5.66 -9.28
N THR A 135 10.78 -5.59 -9.23
CA THR A 135 11.63 -5.82 -10.41
C THR A 135 11.45 -7.23 -10.95
N TRP A 136 11.37 -8.23 -10.07
CA TRP A 136 11.16 -9.61 -10.49
C TRP A 136 9.82 -9.78 -11.22
N ALA A 137 8.71 -9.33 -10.64
CA ALA A 137 7.39 -9.41 -11.30
C ALA A 137 7.37 -8.64 -12.64
N TYR A 138 7.94 -7.43 -12.67
CA TYR A 138 8.06 -6.62 -13.88
C TYR A 138 8.79 -7.36 -15.01
N LEU A 139 9.96 -7.94 -14.71
CA LEU A 139 10.78 -8.59 -15.72
C LEU A 139 10.16 -9.91 -16.20
N VAL A 140 9.50 -10.66 -15.31
CA VAL A 140 8.72 -11.86 -15.70
C VAL A 140 7.55 -11.48 -16.60
N MET A 141 6.78 -10.43 -16.26
CA MET A 141 5.71 -9.95 -17.13
C MET A 141 6.24 -9.49 -18.49
N LYS A 142 7.41 -8.85 -18.53
CA LYS A 142 8.00 -8.30 -19.75
C LYS A 142 8.58 -9.36 -20.68
N GLU A 143 9.22 -10.38 -20.12
CA GLU A 143 10.09 -11.29 -20.88
C GLU A 143 9.70 -12.76 -20.75
N GLY A 144 8.77 -13.09 -19.86
CA GLY A 144 8.57 -14.46 -19.40
C GLY A 144 9.75 -15.00 -18.58
N ASP A 145 9.67 -16.29 -18.24
CA ASP A 145 10.70 -17.01 -17.50
C ASP A 145 10.92 -18.44 -18.02
N ASP A 146 11.98 -19.08 -17.50
CA ASP A 146 12.32 -20.47 -17.82
C ASP A 146 11.38 -21.50 -17.15
N TRP A 147 10.43 -21.04 -16.33
CA TRP A 147 9.48 -21.86 -15.57
C TRP A 147 8.11 -21.96 -16.25
N GLY A 148 7.97 -21.36 -17.44
CA GLY A 148 6.78 -21.47 -18.28
C GLY A 148 5.83 -20.29 -18.19
N THR A 149 6.21 -19.18 -17.54
CA THR A 149 5.47 -17.93 -17.61
C THR A 149 5.74 -17.24 -18.95
N PRO A 150 4.72 -17.01 -19.80
CA PRO A 150 4.91 -16.25 -21.03
C PRO A 150 5.07 -14.75 -20.75
N GLY A 151 5.79 -14.04 -21.63
CA GLY A 151 5.77 -12.58 -21.64
C GLY A 151 4.40 -12.05 -22.05
N MET A 152 3.93 -11.00 -21.36
CA MET A 152 2.63 -10.38 -21.60
C MET A 152 2.59 -9.65 -22.94
N GLY A 153 1.42 -9.67 -23.58
CA GLY A 153 1.20 -9.15 -24.93
C GLY A 153 1.53 -10.18 -26.03
N GLY A 154 2.20 -11.28 -25.69
CA GLY A 154 2.61 -12.31 -26.65
C GLY A 154 3.65 -11.83 -27.67
N ASP A 155 4.20 -12.77 -28.45
CA ASP A 155 5.28 -12.51 -29.40
C ASP A 155 4.93 -11.46 -30.48
N ASP A 156 3.64 -11.32 -30.80
CA ASP A 156 3.13 -10.36 -31.79
C ASP A 156 2.48 -9.11 -31.17
N GLY A 157 2.50 -8.99 -29.84
CA GLY A 157 1.93 -7.86 -29.10
C GLY A 157 0.39 -7.79 -29.16
N LYS A 158 -0.30 -8.89 -29.47
CA LYS A 158 -1.77 -8.92 -29.60
C LYS A 158 -2.51 -9.67 -28.50
N SER A 159 -1.80 -10.43 -27.66
CA SER A 159 -2.43 -11.10 -26.52
C SER A 159 -3.02 -10.04 -25.58
N GLN A 160 -4.26 -10.27 -25.18
CA GLN A 160 -4.94 -9.40 -24.22
C GLN A 160 -4.65 -9.91 -22.82
N ASP A 161 -3.59 -9.38 -22.22
CA ASP A 161 -3.08 -9.85 -20.95
C ASP A 161 -3.16 -8.76 -19.88
N TYR A 162 -3.50 -9.15 -18.66
CA TYR A 162 -3.55 -8.24 -17.53
C TYR A 162 -2.96 -8.87 -16.27
N PHE A 163 -2.43 -8.00 -15.41
CA PHE A 163 -2.02 -8.33 -14.06
C PHE A 163 -2.46 -7.18 -13.17
N LYS A 164 -3.35 -7.45 -12.21
CA LYS A 164 -3.94 -6.41 -11.35
C LYS A 164 -3.86 -6.78 -9.88
N LEU A 165 -3.71 -5.75 -9.06
CA LEU A 165 -3.88 -5.79 -7.62
C LEU A 165 -5.34 -5.45 -7.28
N VAL A 166 -5.98 -6.30 -6.49
CA VAL A 166 -7.31 -6.07 -5.92
C VAL A 166 -7.12 -5.62 -4.47
N ILE A 167 -7.66 -4.45 -4.13
CA ILE A 167 -7.49 -3.81 -2.83
C ILE A 167 -8.86 -3.77 -2.16
N GLY A 168 -9.11 -4.68 -1.23
CA GLY A 168 -10.33 -4.69 -0.43
C GLY A 168 -10.23 -3.78 0.79
N ALA A 169 -11.35 -3.20 1.21
CA ALA A 169 -11.45 -2.35 2.39
C ALA A 169 -12.48 -2.94 3.37
N MET A 170 -12.12 -2.96 4.65
CA MET A 170 -13.02 -3.38 5.73
C MET A 170 -13.10 -2.31 6.82
N ASP A 171 -14.30 -2.11 7.37
CA ASP A 171 -14.51 -1.21 8.52
C ASP A 171 -14.06 -1.82 9.85
N GLU A 172 -14.19 -1.05 10.93
CA GLU A 172 -13.80 -1.48 12.29
C GLU A 172 -14.59 -2.69 12.79
N GLY A 173 -15.83 -2.87 12.31
CA GLY A 173 -16.65 -4.05 12.60
C GLY A 173 -16.25 -5.29 11.80
N GLY A 174 -15.25 -5.18 10.90
CA GLY A 174 -14.82 -6.25 10.01
C GLY A 174 -15.76 -6.45 8.83
N LYS A 175 -16.64 -5.50 8.53
CA LYS A 175 -17.52 -5.56 7.36
C LYS A 175 -16.78 -5.07 6.13
N ASP A 176 -16.89 -5.82 5.04
CA ASP A 176 -16.47 -5.38 3.70
C ASP A 176 -17.25 -4.12 3.27
N ILE A 177 -16.52 -3.07 2.94
CA ILE A 177 -17.02 -1.76 2.52
C ILE A 177 -16.68 -1.42 1.07
N GLY A 178 -16.07 -2.36 0.33
CA GLY A 178 -15.77 -2.24 -1.09
C GLY A 178 -14.37 -2.68 -1.45
N SER A 179 -14.08 -2.66 -2.75
CA SER A 179 -12.74 -2.93 -3.29
C SER A 179 -12.43 -2.03 -4.49
N GLY A 180 -11.15 -1.73 -4.66
CA GLY A 180 -10.59 -1.08 -5.84
C GLY A 180 -9.70 -2.04 -6.62
N GLU A 181 -9.42 -1.72 -7.88
CA GLU A 181 -8.49 -2.46 -8.73
C GLU A 181 -7.41 -1.51 -9.26
N LEU A 182 -6.16 -1.96 -9.20
CA LEU A 182 -5.03 -1.30 -9.84
C LEU A 182 -4.41 -2.25 -10.85
N TYR A 183 -4.42 -1.87 -12.13
CA TYR A 183 -3.71 -2.61 -13.17
C TYR A 183 -2.21 -2.30 -13.07
N LEU A 184 -1.43 -3.33 -12.77
CA LEU A 184 0.03 -3.30 -12.76
C LEU A 184 0.61 -3.61 -14.15
N ALA A 185 -0.17 -4.32 -14.97
CA ALA A 185 -0.02 -4.42 -16.41
C ALA A 185 -1.40 -4.58 -17.08
N ASP A 186 -1.58 -3.96 -18.23
CA ASP A 186 -2.80 -4.05 -19.04
C ASP A 186 -2.41 -3.98 -20.52
N PHE A 187 -2.61 -5.08 -21.25
CA PHE A 187 -2.45 -5.18 -22.69
C PHE A 187 -3.82 -5.31 -23.33
N ASP A 188 -4.20 -4.28 -24.07
CA ASP A 188 -5.44 -4.25 -24.83
C ASP A 188 -5.09 -3.94 -26.29
N SER A 189 -5.02 -4.98 -27.10
CA SER A 189 -4.69 -4.88 -28.53
C SER A 189 -5.75 -4.12 -29.34
N THR A 190 -6.89 -3.77 -28.74
CA THR A 190 -7.92 -2.93 -29.37
C THR A 190 -7.68 -1.42 -29.16
N ARG A 191 -6.79 -1.03 -28.25
CA ARG A 191 -6.42 0.37 -27.97
C ARG A 191 -5.26 0.85 -28.84
N VAL A 192 -5.15 2.18 -28.98
CA VAL A 192 -4.05 2.83 -29.72
C VAL A 192 -2.71 2.59 -29.03
N GLU A 193 -2.69 2.72 -27.70
CA GLU A 193 -1.61 2.23 -26.85
C GLU A 193 -1.88 0.75 -26.54
N LYS A 194 -1.11 -0.13 -27.18
CA LYS A 194 -1.37 -1.58 -27.22
C LYS A 194 -1.18 -2.29 -25.87
N GLY A 195 -0.61 -1.60 -24.89
CA GLY A 195 -0.47 -2.08 -23.52
C GLY A 195 0.67 -1.43 -22.76
N TYR A 196 0.72 -1.70 -21.46
CA TYR A 196 1.80 -1.28 -20.58
C TYR A 196 2.07 -2.31 -19.48
N ILE A 197 3.29 -2.26 -18.96
CA ILE A 197 3.66 -2.83 -17.66
C ILE A 197 4.18 -1.65 -16.85
N SER A 198 3.53 -1.35 -15.72
CA SER A 198 3.89 -0.17 -14.93
C SER A 198 5.29 -0.33 -14.34
N ASN A 199 6.16 0.66 -14.55
CA ASN A 199 7.49 0.74 -13.97
C ASN A 199 7.70 2.00 -13.12
N VAL A 200 6.61 2.64 -12.72
CA VAL A 200 6.60 3.86 -11.93
C VAL A 200 5.67 3.69 -10.73
N TRP A 201 5.88 4.49 -9.70
CA TRP A 201 4.96 4.58 -8.57
C TRP A 201 3.64 5.18 -9.03
N THR A 202 2.54 4.49 -8.73
CA THR A 202 1.17 4.91 -9.08
C THR A 202 0.38 5.14 -7.80
N ASN A 203 -0.14 6.35 -7.65
CA ASN A 203 -0.93 6.77 -6.50
C ASN A 203 -2.40 6.37 -6.66
N VAL A 204 -2.97 5.76 -5.63
CA VAL A 204 -4.38 5.36 -5.57
C VAL A 204 -5.06 6.06 -4.40
N ASP A 205 -6.17 6.74 -4.68
CA ASP A 205 -7.05 7.34 -3.67
C ASP A 205 -8.17 6.36 -3.31
N LEU A 206 -8.19 5.92 -2.04
CA LEU A 206 -9.17 4.98 -1.50
C LEU A 206 -10.22 5.68 -0.61
N SER A 207 -10.24 7.02 -0.61
CA SER A 207 -11.06 7.82 0.30
C SER A 207 -12.56 7.65 0.08
N ILE A 208 -12.94 7.11 -1.09
CA ILE A 208 -14.31 6.71 -1.42
C ILE A 208 -14.87 5.66 -0.45
N PHE A 209 -14.03 4.85 0.19
CA PHE A 209 -14.44 3.85 1.17
C PHE A 209 -14.68 4.44 2.58
N GLY A 210 -14.36 5.71 2.81
CA GLY A 210 -14.47 6.32 4.13
C GLY A 210 -13.37 5.82 5.08
N TYR A 211 -13.71 5.56 6.35
CA TYR A 211 -12.74 5.10 7.34
C TYR A 211 -12.55 3.58 7.28
N VAL A 212 -11.33 3.16 6.97
CA VAL A 212 -10.92 1.77 6.76
C VAL A 212 -10.12 1.30 7.97
N LYS A 213 -10.46 0.13 8.52
CA LYS A 213 -9.70 -0.53 9.59
C LYS A 213 -8.68 -1.52 9.03
N LYS A 214 -9.00 -2.17 7.91
CA LYS A 214 -8.13 -3.15 7.26
C LYS A 214 -8.16 -2.99 5.76
N LEU A 215 -7.00 -3.07 5.14
CA LEU A 215 -6.87 -3.29 3.71
C LEU A 215 -6.50 -4.75 3.45
N THR A 216 -7.18 -5.38 2.51
CA THR A 216 -6.82 -6.70 2.00
C THR A 216 -6.25 -6.57 0.60
N PHE A 217 -5.28 -7.42 0.27
CA PHE A 217 -4.57 -7.39 -0.99
C PHE A 217 -4.57 -8.78 -1.59
N SER A 218 -5.01 -8.88 -2.84
CA SER A 218 -4.90 -10.09 -3.65
C SER A 218 -4.57 -9.72 -5.10
N PHE A 219 -4.20 -10.71 -5.91
CA PHE A 219 -3.87 -10.50 -7.31
C PHE A 219 -4.86 -11.23 -8.21
N ASP A 220 -5.07 -10.68 -9.41
CA ASP A 220 -5.79 -11.36 -10.49
C ASP A 220 -5.05 -11.19 -11.82
N SER A 221 -5.11 -12.23 -12.65
CA SER A 221 -4.46 -12.28 -13.95
C SER A 221 -5.07 -13.34 -14.84
N ASN A 222 -5.09 -13.09 -16.14
CA ASN A 222 -5.33 -14.13 -17.14
C ASN A 222 -4.08 -14.98 -17.44
N ILE A 223 -2.88 -14.55 -17.01
CA ILE A 223 -1.64 -15.33 -17.09
C ILE A 223 -1.57 -16.30 -15.92
N ARG A 224 -2.23 -17.46 -16.09
CA ARG A 224 -2.45 -18.46 -15.05
C ARG A 224 -2.53 -19.88 -15.60
N ASN A 225 -2.40 -20.88 -14.74
CA ASN A 225 -2.71 -22.27 -15.01
C ASN A 225 -3.70 -22.83 -13.96
N ASP A 226 -3.88 -24.16 -13.94
CA ASP A 226 -4.78 -24.85 -13.00
C ASP A 226 -4.37 -24.67 -11.51
N PHE A 227 -3.12 -24.29 -11.23
CA PHE A 227 -2.57 -24.10 -9.89
C PHE A 227 -2.55 -22.64 -9.42
N GLY A 228 -2.75 -21.67 -10.31
CA GLY A 228 -2.77 -20.25 -9.93
C GLY A 228 -2.16 -19.33 -10.97
N ILE A 229 -1.96 -18.07 -10.56
CA ILE A 229 -1.28 -17.05 -11.35
C ILE A 229 0.19 -17.47 -11.55
N LEU A 230 0.71 -17.32 -12.77
CA LEU A 230 2.10 -17.65 -13.09
C LEU A 230 3.06 -16.49 -12.81
N ILE A 231 2.56 -15.26 -12.84
CA ILE A 231 3.32 -14.05 -12.51
C ILE A 231 3.60 -14.01 -11.00
N PRO A 232 4.82 -13.68 -10.55
CA PRO A 232 5.11 -13.46 -9.12
C PRO A 232 4.18 -12.42 -8.50
N THR A 233 3.42 -12.81 -7.48
CA THR A 233 2.40 -11.99 -6.81
C THR A 233 2.99 -11.06 -5.75
N TYR A 234 3.88 -10.16 -6.20
CA TYR A 234 4.59 -9.19 -5.38
C TYR A 234 4.29 -7.76 -5.83
N VAL A 235 4.11 -6.85 -4.89
CA VAL A 235 3.95 -5.41 -5.14
C VAL A 235 4.69 -4.58 -4.11
N CYS A 236 5.28 -3.46 -4.53
CA CYS A 236 5.85 -2.47 -3.63
C CYS A 236 4.76 -1.49 -3.19
N ILE A 237 4.79 -1.07 -1.92
CA ILE A 237 3.84 -0.15 -1.30
C ILE A 237 4.63 0.98 -0.63
N ASP A 238 4.18 2.21 -0.82
CA ASP A 238 4.78 3.38 -0.18
C ASP A 238 3.75 4.51 0.00
N ASN A 239 4.10 5.53 0.79
CA ASN A 239 3.33 6.75 1.01
C ASN A 239 1.83 6.48 1.28
N ILE A 240 1.53 5.67 2.29
CA ILE A 240 0.14 5.53 2.77
C ILE A 240 -0.19 6.80 3.55
N GLU A 241 -1.18 7.55 3.07
CA GLU A 241 -1.56 8.82 3.67
C GLU A 241 -3.07 8.88 3.87
N GLY A 242 -3.48 9.46 4.98
CA GLY A 242 -4.89 9.57 5.28
C GLY A 242 -5.23 10.43 6.48
N GLU A 243 -6.54 10.51 6.72
CA GLU A 243 -7.11 11.18 7.89
C GLU A 243 -7.52 10.11 8.91
N LEU A 244 -6.96 10.19 10.11
CA LEU A 244 -7.29 9.29 11.21
C LEU A 244 -8.68 9.60 11.75
N GLN A 245 -9.45 8.55 12.04
CA GLN A 245 -10.75 8.70 12.67
C GLN A 245 -10.59 9.32 14.06
N SER A 246 -11.17 10.50 14.25
CA SER A 246 -11.25 11.14 15.56
C SER A 246 -12.40 10.52 16.38
N PHE A 247 -12.11 10.18 17.63
CA PHE A 247 -13.15 9.85 18.61
C PHE A 247 -13.51 11.14 19.36
N GLU A 248 -14.78 11.56 19.27
CA GLU A 248 -15.37 12.64 20.09
C GLU A 248 -15.86 12.11 21.44
#